data_AF-A0A2H0L282-F1
#
_entry.id   AF-A0A2H0L282-F1
#
_cell.length_a   1.000
_cell.length_b   1.000
_cell.length_c   1.000
_cell.angle_alpha   90.00
_cell.angle_beta   90.00
_cell.angle_gamma   90.00
#
_symmetry.space_group_name_H-M   'P 1'
#
loop_
_entity.id
_entity.type
_entity.pdbx_description
1 polymer ?
#
loop_
_entity_poly.entity_id
_entity_poly.type
_entity_poly.pdbx_seq_one_letter_code
_entity_poly.pdbx_strand_id
1 'polypeptide(L)'
;MKISQRNLILIIIMGIVISSTFILYYWGQSLNPINRVQNLVKEAQRQIEIIPIEYESEATPQQLPAEKIHKVPFISQAPFGDWADDRQQDGCEEASLLMAYGWATGQALTNTEALAEILAMSAYEDENYGFHNDSSAADTQRLMTDYLHYSNTELIYDFTIDDMRSQLASGNIIVIPANGIALHNPNFTNGGPERHALVITGYNDAKSHFITNDPGTRNGKDYIYSYTTLFEAIRDYPSGHKNPILTERKAMIVVKPQS
;
A
#
# COMPACT_ATOMS: atom_id res chain seq x y z
N MET A 1 0.32 78.66 56.24
CA MET A 1 -1.04 78.09 56.21
C MET A 1 -0.96 76.66 56.78
N LYS A 2 -1.38 76.43 58.03
CA LYS A 2 -1.33 75.08 58.65
C LYS A 2 -2.52 74.26 58.14
N ILE A 3 -2.26 73.24 57.32
CA ILE A 3 -3.29 72.29 56.91
C ILE A 3 -3.76 71.56 58.17
N SER A 4 -5.05 71.64 58.50
CA SER A 4 -5.58 70.95 59.68
C SER A 4 -5.48 69.43 59.47
N GLN A 5 -5.31 68.66 60.56
CA GLN A 5 -5.18 67.21 60.45
C GLN A 5 -6.38 66.54 59.74
N ARG A 6 -7.58 67.12 59.86
CA ARG A 6 -8.76 66.68 59.11
C ARG A 6 -8.58 66.81 57.59
N ASN A 7 -7.99 67.90 57.13
CA ASN A 7 -7.74 68.15 55.70
C ASN A 7 -6.63 67.24 55.16
N LEU A 8 -5.63 66.89 56.00
CA LEU A 8 -4.57 65.97 55.61
C LEU A 8 -5.10 64.53 55.41
N ILE A 9 -5.98 64.07 56.30
CA ILE A 9 -6.62 62.74 56.18
C ILE A 9 -7.48 62.65 54.92
N LEU A 10 -8.26 63.70 54.60
CA LEU A 10 -9.08 63.73 53.38
C LEU A 10 -8.24 63.66 52.10
N ILE A 11 -7.09 64.34 52.05
CA ILE A 11 -6.18 64.30 50.90
C ILE A 11 -5.59 62.89 50.71
N ILE A 12 -5.20 62.23 51.80
CA ILE A 12 -4.65 60.87 51.75
C ILE A 12 -5.73 59.88 51.26
N ILE A 13 -6.95 59.95 51.79
CA ILE A 13 -8.05 59.10 51.35
C ILE A 13 -8.37 59.33 49.86
N MET A 14 -8.41 60.58 49.42
CA MET A 14 -8.66 60.91 48.01
C MET A 14 -7.53 60.38 47.10
N GLY A 15 -6.28 60.45 47.55
CA GLY A 15 -5.13 59.87 46.83
C GLY A 15 -5.21 58.34 46.69
N ILE A 16 -5.66 57.63 47.73
CA ILE A 16 -5.84 56.16 47.70
C ILE A 16 -7.00 55.75 46.78
N VAL A 17 -8.10 56.50 46.76
CA VAL A 17 -9.23 56.23 45.86
C VAL A 17 -8.83 56.45 44.40
N ILE A 18 -8.07 57.52 44.10
CA ILE A 18 -7.58 57.77 42.74
C ILE A 18 -6.57 56.70 42.32
N SER A 19 -5.65 56.28 43.19
CA SER A 19 -4.68 55.24 42.82
C SER A 19 -5.34 53.86 42.63
N SER A 20 -6.30 53.50 43.48
CA SER A 20 -7.02 52.21 43.37
C SER A 20 -7.90 52.13 42.12
N THR A 21 -8.58 53.21 41.75
CA THR A 21 -9.36 53.27 40.50
C THR A 21 -8.47 53.22 39.26
N PHE A 22 -7.30 53.86 39.30
CA PHE A 22 -6.31 53.77 38.22
C PHE A 22 -5.78 52.33 38.10
N ILE A 23 -5.38 51.69 39.21
CA ILE A 23 -4.90 50.31 39.20
C ILE A 23 -5.96 49.36 38.63
N LEU A 24 -7.23 49.45 39.08
CA LEU A 24 -8.32 48.60 38.58
C LEU A 24 -8.58 48.80 37.08
N TYR A 25 -8.54 50.03 36.58
CA TYR A 25 -8.70 50.33 35.16
C TYR A 25 -7.61 49.67 34.30
N TYR A 26 -6.34 49.81 34.70
CA TYR A 26 -5.22 49.23 33.95
C TYR A 26 -5.14 47.70 34.11
N TRP A 27 -5.50 47.16 35.27
CA TRP A 27 -5.55 45.72 35.49
C TRP A 27 -6.64 45.06 34.64
N GLY A 28 -7.81 45.71 34.51
CA GLY A 28 -8.90 45.28 33.61
C GLY A 28 -8.50 45.25 32.13
N GLN A 29 -7.69 46.21 31.67
CA GLN A 29 -7.18 46.22 30.29
C GLN A 29 -6.19 45.06 30.02
N SER A 30 -5.42 44.63 31.03
CA SER A 30 -4.48 43.49 30.89
C SER A 30 -5.17 42.12 30.79
N LEU A 31 -6.42 42.01 31.25
CA LEU A 31 -7.22 40.78 31.19
C LEU A 31 -8.17 40.73 30.01
N ASN A 32 -8.18 41.74 29.13
CA ASN A 32 -9.09 41.78 27.99
C ASN A 32 -8.63 40.78 26.90
N PRO A 33 -9.33 39.65 26.72
CA PRO A 33 -8.88 38.57 25.84
C PRO A 33 -8.82 38.98 24.36
N ILE A 34 -9.59 40.01 23.98
CA ILE A 34 -9.66 40.54 22.61
C ILE A 34 -8.31 41.16 22.20
N ASN A 35 -7.67 41.92 23.08
CA ASN A 35 -6.38 42.56 22.79
C ASN A 35 -5.26 41.51 22.63
N ARG A 36 -5.32 40.43 23.43
CA ARG A 36 -4.37 39.32 23.34
C ARG A 36 -4.49 38.59 22.00
N VAL A 37 -5.71 38.30 21.56
CA VAL A 37 -5.97 37.65 20.27
C VAL A 37 -5.50 38.55 19.11
N GLN A 38 -5.81 39.85 19.14
CA GLN A 38 -5.38 40.78 18.10
C GLN A 38 -3.85 40.88 17.99
N ASN A 39 -3.14 40.87 19.12
CA ASN A 39 -1.68 40.87 19.12
C ASN A 39 -1.09 39.57 18.58
N LEU A 40 -1.66 38.41 18.95
CA LEU A 40 -1.22 37.11 18.43
C LEU A 40 -1.43 36.98 16.91
N VAL A 41 -2.56 37.48 16.39
CA VAL A 41 -2.83 37.51 14.94
C VAL A 41 -1.82 38.41 14.23
N LYS A 42 -1.51 39.57 14.81
CA LYS A 42 -0.57 40.55 14.23
C LYS A 42 0.87 40.02 14.22
N GLU A 43 1.27 39.28 15.26
CA GLU A 43 2.56 38.60 15.33
C GLU A 43 2.66 37.45 14.32
N ALA A 44 1.61 36.63 14.20
CA ALA A 44 1.55 35.54 13.23
C ALA A 44 1.63 36.05 11.77
N GLN A 45 0.92 37.13 11.44
CA GLN A 45 0.98 37.75 10.11
C GLN A 45 2.38 38.30 9.78
N ARG A 46 3.09 38.85 10.79
CA ARG A 46 4.45 39.37 10.61
C ARG A 46 5.48 38.26 10.36
N GLN A 47 5.24 37.06 10.86
CA GLN A 47 6.11 35.90 10.59
C GLN A 47 5.84 35.29 9.21
N ILE A 48 4.61 35.36 8.71
CA ILE A 48 4.24 34.87 7.36
C ILE A 48 4.89 35.73 6.26
N GLU A 49 5.12 37.02 6.50
CA GLU A 49 5.67 37.95 5.50
C GLU A 49 7.19 37.82 5.28
N ILE A 50 7.93 37.08 6.15
CA ILE A 50 9.41 37.03 6.14
C ILE A 50 9.95 35.64 5.76
N ILE A 51 9.09 34.63 5.53
CA ILE A 51 9.54 33.33 5.02
C ILE A 51 9.47 33.40 3.48
N PRO A 52 10.61 33.44 2.77
CA PRO A 52 10.60 33.15 1.35
C PRO A 52 10.15 31.69 1.25
N ILE A 53 8.94 31.47 0.77
CA ILE A 53 8.51 30.15 0.36
C ILE A 53 9.35 29.85 -0.87
N GLU A 54 10.45 29.13 -0.68
CA GLU A 54 11.14 28.45 -1.75
C GLU A 54 10.13 27.43 -2.27
N TYR A 55 9.38 27.85 -3.29
CA TYR A 55 8.47 26.97 -4.01
C TYR A 55 9.36 25.89 -4.62
N GLU A 56 9.46 24.78 -3.91
CA GLU A 56 9.97 23.53 -4.43
C GLU A 56 9.23 23.28 -5.74
N SER A 57 9.97 23.48 -6.83
CA SER A 57 9.51 23.34 -8.20
C SER A 57 8.66 22.07 -8.29
N GLU A 58 7.36 22.22 -8.50
CA GLU A 58 6.45 21.12 -8.79
C GLU A 58 7.11 20.24 -9.84
N ALA A 59 7.61 19.07 -9.42
CA ALA A 59 8.18 18.10 -10.33
C ALA A 59 7.10 17.79 -11.36
N THR A 60 7.35 18.10 -12.63
CA THR A 60 6.44 17.76 -13.72
C THR A 60 6.13 16.27 -13.58
N PRO A 61 4.85 15.84 -13.47
CA PRO A 61 4.53 14.43 -13.27
C PRO A 61 5.23 13.63 -14.35
N GLN A 62 6.15 12.74 -13.94
CA GLN A 62 6.87 11.91 -14.89
C GLN A 62 5.83 11.06 -15.63
N GLN A 63 5.59 11.39 -16.90
CA GLN A 63 4.58 10.73 -17.69
C GLN A 63 5.02 9.28 -17.92
N LEU A 64 4.23 8.33 -17.40
CA LEU A 64 4.47 6.90 -17.60
C LEU A 64 4.39 6.55 -19.09
N PRO A 65 5.16 5.55 -19.58
CA PRO A 65 5.00 5.05 -20.94
C PRO A 65 3.58 4.53 -21.16
N ALA A 66 3.00 4.72 -22.35
CA ALA A 66 1.62 4.30 -22.64
C ALA A 66 1.41 2.77 -22.59
N GLU A 67 2.49 2.01 -22.68
CA GLU A 67 2.49 0.57 -22.49
C GLU A 67 3.83 0.09 -21.93
N LYS A 68 3.77 -1.02 -21.20
CA LYS A 68 4.95 -1.72 -20.69
C LYS A 68 4.64 -3.20 -20.64
N ILE A 69 5.58 -4.03 -21.07
CA ILE A 69 5.52 -5.49 -20.92
C ILE A 69 6.88 -6.03 -20.52
N HIS A 70 6.87 -6.95 -19.57
CA HIS A 70 8.03 -7.69 -19.10
C HIS A 70 7.98 -9.13 -19.60
N LYS A 71 9.13 -9.67 -20.00
CA LYS A 71 9.23 -11.06 -20.43
C LYS A 71 9.37 -11.97 -19.20
N VAL A 72 8.24 -12.47 -18.70
CA VAL A 72 8.18 -13.35 -17.53
C VAL A 72 7.97 -14.80 -18.00
N PRO A 73 8.74 -15.80 -17.50
CA PRO A 73 8.46 -17.20 -17.78
C PRO A 73 7.07 -17.58 -17.28
N PHE A 74 6.42 -18.52 -17.96
CA PHE A 74 5.07 -18.96 -17.57
C PHE A 74 5.12 -20.33 -16.93
N ILE A 75 4.46 -20.48 -15.79
CA ILE A 75 4.30 -21.73 -15.04
C ILE A 75 2.81 -21.87 -14.68
N SER A 76 2.24 -23.02 -15.03
CA SER A 76 0.91 -23.44 -14.54
C SER A 76 1.08 -24.08 -13.16
N GLN A 77 0.18 -23.80 -12.21
CA GLN A 77 0.22 -24.41 -10.86
C GLN A 77 0.09 -25.93 -10.88
N ALA A 78 -0.53 -26.47 -11.94
CA ALA A 78 -0.45 -27.88 -12.31
C ALA A 78 0.38 -28.00 -13.60
N PRO A 79 1.71 -28.14 -13.55
CA PRO A 79 2.59 -28.10 -14.73
C PRO A 79 2.29 -29.19 -15.77
N PHE A 80 1.71 -30.31 -15.34
CA PHE A 80 1.26 -31.42 -16.19
C PHE A 80 -0.27 -31.62 -16.15
N GLY A 81 -1.01 -30.71 -15.51
CA GLY A 81 -2.47 -30.75 -15.42
C GLY A 81 -3.03 -31.75 -14.40
N ASP A 82 -2.25 -32.13 -13.38
CA ASP A 82 -2.73 -32.95 -12.28
C ASP A 82 -3.40 -32.10 -11.19
N TRP A 83 -4.68 -31.78 -11.42
CA TRP A 83 -5.50 -31.00 -10.50
C TRP A 83 -6.06 -31.83 -9.32
N ALA A 84 -5.75 -33.13 -9.25
CA ALA A 84 -6.20 -33.99 -8.16
C ALA A 84 -5.24 -33.97 -6.95
N ASP A 85 -4.00 -33.50 -7.15
CA ASP A 85 -3.03 -33.22 -6.10
C ASP A 85 -3.33 -31.84 -5.51
N ASP A 86 -3.67 -31.78 -4.22
CA ASP A 86 -4.05 -30.56 -3.52
C ASP A 86 -2.95 -29.50 -3.56
N ARG A 87 -1.69 -29.91 -3.44
CA ARG A 87 -0.51 -29.03 -3.53
C ARG A 87 -0.38 -28.34 -4.90
N GLN A 88 -0.90 -28.96 -5.95
CA GLN A 88 -0.96 -28.33 -7.29
C GLN A 88 -2.26 -27.56 -7.49
N GLN A 89 -3.38 -28.08 -6.98
CA GLN A 89 -4.69 -27.44 -7.06
C GLN A 89 -4.75 -26.12 -6.29
N ASP A 90 -3.97 -26.02 -5.23
CA ASP A 90 -3.88 -24.87 -4.35
C ASP A 90 -2.55 -24.10 -4.54
N GLY A 91 -1.61 -24.60 -5.37
CA GLY A 91 -0.26 -24.04 -5.56
C GLY A 91 -0.16 -22.76 -6.40
N CYS A 92 -1.16 -21.88 -6.37
CA CYS A 92 -1.20 -20.69 -7.23
C CYS A 92 -0.22 -19.60 -6.77
N GLU A 93 0.00 -19.47 -5.46
CA GLU A 93 1.00 -18.60 -4.84
C GLU A 93 2.41 -19.03 -5.23
N GLU A 94 2.74 -20.32 -5.06
CA GLU A 94 4.05 -20.90 -5.35
C GLU A 94 4.39 -20.77 -6.84
N ALA A 95 3.45 -21.12 -7.72
CA ALA A 95 3.66 -20.94 -9.16
C ALA A 95 3.86 -19.47 -9.54
N SER A 96 3.13 -18.55 -8.91
CA SER A 96 3.29 -17.10 -9.11
C SER A 96 4.67 -16.61 -8.64
N LEU A 97 5.13 -17.08 -7.48
CA LEU A 97 6.45 -16.77 -6.94
C LEU A 97 7.57 -17.33 -7.82
N LEU A 98 7.46 -18.57 -8.32
CA LEU A 98 8.45 -19.17 -9.22
C LEU A 98 8.55 -18.40 -10.55
N MET A 99 7.43 -17.93 -11.10
CA MET A 99 7.45 -17.05 -12.28
C MET A 99 8.14 -15.71 -11.97
N ALA A 100 7.83 -15.11 -10.83
CA ALA A 100 8.41 -13.83 -10.43
C ALA A 100 9.91 -13.94 -10.13
N TYR A 101 10.31 -14.99 -9.42
CA TYR A 101 11.70 -15.33 -9.12
C TYR A 101 12.50 -15.60 -10.39
N GLY A 102 11.95 -16.41 -11.31
CA GLY A 102 12.61 -16.72 -12.57
C GLY A 102 12.78 -15.49 -13.46
N TRP A 103 11.84 -14.56 -13.45
CA TRP A 103 12.02 -13.25 -14.09
C TRP A 103 13.11 -12.42 -13.40
N ALA A 104 13.08 -12.34 -12.07
CA ALA A 104 13.98 -11.47 -11.31
C ALA A 104 15.45 -11.92 -11.35
N THR A 105 15.69 -13.22 -11.49
CA THR A 105 17.02 -13.86 -11.51
C THR A 105 17.48 -14.31 -12.89
N GLY A 106 16.60 -14.26 -13.89
CA GLY A 106 16.86 -14.78 -15.24
C GLY A 106 16.86 -16.31 -15.34
N GLN A 107 16.31 -17.02 -14.34
CA GLN A 107 16.26 -18.47 -14.27
C GLN A 107 14.86 -19.00 -14.62
N ALA A 108 14.65 -19.42 -15.86
CA ALA A 108 13.40 -20.07 -16.25
C ALA A 108 13.45 -21.57 -15.91
N LEU A 109 12.40 -22.06 -15.23
CA LEU A 109 12.22 -23.48 -14.93
C LEU A 109 11.49 -24.19 -16.07
N THR A 110 11.84 -25.46 -16.31
CA THR A 110 11.04 -26.40 -17.09
C THR A 110 9.81 -26.85 -16.30
N ASN A 111 8.81 -27.46 -16.94
CA ASN A 111 7.64 -27.98 -16.23
C ASN A 111 8.00 -29.04 -15.17
N THR A 112 9.04 -29.84 -15.40
CA THR A 112 9.51 -30.85 -14.44
C THR A 112 10.13 -30.18 -13.20
N GLU A 113 10.97 -29.17 -13.41
CA GLU A 113 11.57 -28.40 -12.31
C GLU A 113 10.49 -27.60 -11.56
N ALA A 114 9.57 -26.95 -12.28
CA ALA A 114 8.46 -26.23 -11.68
C ALA A 114 7.57 -27.13 -10.83
N LEU A 115 7.24 -28.35 -11.29
CA LEU A 115 6.50 -29.31 -10.47
C LEU A 115 7.27 -29.66 -9.20
N ALA A 116 8.56 -29.99 -9.32
CA ALA A 116 9.37 -30.34 -8.17
C ALA A 116 9.43 -29.19 -7.14
N GLU A 117 9.58 -27.95 -7.60
CA GLU A 117 9.62 -26.77 -6.73
C GLU A 117 8.26 -26.47 -6.09
N ILE A 118 7.14 -26.54 -6.82
CA ILE A 118 5.80 -26.35 -6.23
C ILE A 118 5.57 -27.34 -5.08
N LEU A 119 5.90 -28.62 -5.30
CA LEU A 119 5.74 -29.65 -4.28
C LEU A 119 6.68 -29.44 -3.07
N ALA A 120 7.87 -28.91 -3.31
CA ALA A 120 8.86 -28.64 -2.26
C ALA A 120 8.51 -27.38 -1.46
N MET A 121 8.01 -26.32 -2.11
CA MET A 121 7.50 -25.11 -1.47
C MET A 121 6.30 -25.43 -0.58
N SER A 122 5.33 -26.18 -1.09
CA SER A 122 4.17 -26.63 -0.30
C SER A 122 4.60 -27.45 0.93
N ALA A 123 5.56 -28.38 0.78
CA ALA A 123 6.10 -29.13 1.91
C ALA A 123 6.83 -28.23 2.93
N TYR A 124 7.53 -27.21 2.44
CA TYR A 124 8.20 -26.22 3.29
C TYR A 124 7.18 -25.40 4.10
N GLU A 125 6.10 -24.94 3.48
CA GLU A 125 5.04 -24.20 4.17
C GLU A 125 4.35 -25.07 5.22
N ASP A 126 4.06 -26.33 4.92
CA ASP A 126 3.52 -27.27 5.92
C ASP A 126 4.46 -27.45 7.12
N GLU A 127 5.76 -27.62 6.89
CA GLU A 127 6.74 -27.83 7.96
C GLU A 127 6.99 -26.56 8.79
N ASN A 128 7.06 -25.39 8.15
CA ASN A 128 7.53 -24.16 8.79
C ASN A 128 6.38 -23.23 9.20
N TYR A 129 5.26 -23.25 8.47
CA TYR A 129 4.10 -22.37 8.68
C TYR A 129 2.87 -23.13 9.19
N GLY A 130 2.81 -24.45 8.96
CA GLY A 130 1.73 -25.33 9.41
C GLY A 130 0.52 -25.37 8.46
N PHE A 131 0.68 -24.89 7.22
CA PHE A 131 -0.34 -24.91 6.16
C PHE A 131 0.33 -24.72 4.78
N HIS A 132 -0.31 -25.19 3.71
CA HIS A 132 0.11 -24.91 2.31
C HIS A 132 -1.03 -24.51 1.36
N ASN A 133 -2.31 -24.63 1.78
CA ASN A 133 -3.44 -24.53 0.83
C ASN A 133 -3.78 -23.11 0.39
N ASP A 134 -3.57 -22.12 1.25
CA ASP A 134 -3.96 -20.73 0.98
C ASP A 134 -2.96 -19.85 1.74
N SER A 135 -2.27 -18.96 1.05
CA SER A 135 -1.28 -18.07 1.66
C SER A 135 -1.67 -16.61 1.46
N SER A 136 -1.80 -15.86 2.57
CA SER A 136 -2.01 -14.41 2.51
C SER A 136 -0.85 -13.73 1.79
N ALA A 137 -1.05 -12.52 1.25
CA ALA A 137 0.02 -11.79 0.58
C ALA A 137 1.28 -11.62 1.45
N ALA A 138 1.11 -11.51 2.77
CA ALA A 138 2.22 -11.45 3.72
C ALA A 138 2.98 -12.78 3.81
N ASP A 139 2.27 -13.91 3.90
CA ASP A 139 2.92 -15.23 3.96
C ASP A 139 3.48 -15.65 2.60
N THR A 140 2.83 -15.29 1.48
CA THR A 140 3.38 -15.42 0.13
C THR A 140 4.69 -14.63 -0.02
N GLN A 141 4.75 -13.38 0.45
CA GLN A 141 6.00 -12.61 0.43
C GLN A 141 7.06 -13.26 1.34
N ARG A 142 6.64 -13.77 2.50
CA ARG A 142 7.52 -14.48 3.43
C ARG A 142 8.14 -15.70 2.76
N LEU A 143 7.35 -16.50 2.04
CA LEU A 143 7.83 -17.68 1.30
C LEU A 143 8.89 -17.33 0.24
N MET A 144 8.70 -16.22 -0.48
CA MET A 144 9.71 -15.69 -1.43
C MET A 144 11.07 -15.41 -0.75
N THR A 145 11.05 -14.97 0.51
CA THR A 145 12.27 -14.68 1.27
C THR A 145 12.84 -15.93 1.93
N ASP A 146 12.01 -16.72 2.58
CA ASP A 146 12.44 -17.83 3.44
C ASP A 146 12.88 -19.05 2.61
N TYR A 147 12.14 -19.39 1.56
CA TYR A 147 12.43 -20.54 0.69
C TYR A 147 13.28 -20.17 -0.52
N LEU A 148 12.86 -19.15 -1.28
CA LEU A 148 13.57 -18.75 -2.51
C LEU A 148 14.78 -17.83 -2.24
N HIS A 149 15.00 -17.42 -0.99
CA HIS A 149 16.08 -16.53 -0.58
C HIS A 149 16.12 -15.21 -1.36
N TYR A 150 14.96 -14.72 -1.79
CA TYR A 150 14.82 -13.52 -2.59
C TYR A 150 14.06 -12.42 -1.84
N SER A 151 14.78 -11.41 -1.36
CA SER A 151 14.24 -10.36 -0.50
C SER A 151 14.02 -9.01 -1.19
N ASN A 152 14.33 -8.88 -2.49
CA ASN A 152 14.10 -7.64 -3.23
C ASN A 152 12.63 -7.49 -3.65
N THR A 153 11.75 -7.51 -2.65
CA THR A 153 10.29 -7.42 -2.80
C THR A 153 9.72 -6.38 -1.84
N GLU A 154 8.50 -5.92 -2.12
CA GLU A 154 7.79 -4.96 -1.29
C GLU A 154 6.29 -5.30 -1.26
N LEU A 155 5.74 -5.48 -0.06
CA LEU A 155 4.32 -5.72 0.15
C LEU A 155 3.61 -4.37 0.37
N ILE A 156 2.66 -4.08 -0.50
CA ILE A 156 1.91 -2.82 -0.51
C ILE A 156 0.43 -3.13 -0.38
N TYR A 157 -0.22 -2.40 0.52
CA TYR A 157 -1.66 -2.47 0.74
C TYR A 157 -2.34 -1.18 0.29
N ASP A 158 -3.64 -1.27 -0.03
CA ASP A 158 -4.53 -0.12 -0.23
C ASP A 158 -4.02 0.87 -1.32
N PHE A 159 -3.51 0.30 -2.42
CA PHE A 159 -2.97 1.02 -3.58
C PHE A 159 -4.05 1.29 -4.65
N THR A 160 -3.67 2.07 -5.66
CA THR A 160 -4.48 2.40 -6.84
C THR A 160 -3.97 1.72 -8.12
N ILE A 161 -4.75 1.77 -9.20
CA ILE A 161 -4.32 1.32 -10.53
C ILE A 161 -3.07 2.08 -10.99
N ASP A 162 -2.95 3.36 -10.68
CA ASP A 162 -1.80 4.17 -11.07
C ASP A 162 -0.52 3.76 -10.32
N ASP A 163 -0.63 3.33 -9.06
CA ASP A 163 0.49 2.76 -8.33
C ASP A 163 0.98 1.47 -9.02
N MET A 164 0.07 0.58 -9.42
CA MET A 164 0.42 -0.64 -10.15
C MET A 164 1.14 -0.32 -11.48
N ARG A 165 0.59 0.64 -12.25
CA ARG A 165 1.18 1.09 -13.52
C ARG A 165 2.57 1.69 -13.30
N SER A 166 2.74 2.49 -12.25
CA SER A 166 4.03 3.09 -11.88
C SER A 166 5.08 2.02 -11.54
N GLN A 167 4.71 1.00 -10.78
CA GLN A 167 5.61 -0.13 -10.47
C GLN A 167 6.06 -0.85 -11.74
N LEU A 168 5.11 -1.20 -12.62
CA LEU A 168 5.40 -1.85 -13.89
C LEU A 168 6.31 -0.99 -14.78
N ALA A 169 6.00 0.29 -14.92
CA ALA A 169 6.79 1.25 -15.69
C ALA A 169 8.23 1.38 -15.20
N SER A 170 8.41 1.33 -13.88
CA SER A 170 9.70 1.45 -13.19
C SER A 170 10.61 0.23 -13.33
N GLY A 171 10.14 -0.82 -14.00
CA GLY A 171 10.95 -2.02 -14.22
C GLY A 171 10.55 -3.23 -13.38
N ASN A 172 9.52 -3.11 -12.53
CA ASN A 172 9.11 -4.16 -11.60
C ASN A 172 7.98 -5.00 -12.18
N ILE A 173 7.73 -6.17 -11.60
CA ILE A 173 6.49 -6.96 -11.81
C ILE A 173 5.73 -7.06 -10.49
N ILE A 174 4.48 -7.52 -10.55
CA ILE A 174 3.59 -7.53 -9.39
C ILE A 174 2.97 -8.92 -9.24
N VAL A 175 3.02 -9.50 -8.05
CA VAL A 175 2.21 -10.67 -7.67
C VAL A 175 1.02 -10.16 -6.84
N ILE A 176 -0.18 -10.66 -7.12
CA ILE A 176 -1.40 -10.25 -6.39
C ILE A 176 -2.20 -11.47 -5.90
N PRO A 177 -2.77 -11.43 -4.70
CA PRO A 177 -3.92 -12.27 -4.35
C PRO A 177 -5.20 -11.70 -4.98
N ALA A 178 -6.09 -12.59 -5.38
CA ALA A 178 -7.33 -12.25 -6.05
C ALA A 178 -8.48 -13.20 -5.66
N ASN A 179 -9.70 -12.68 -5.78
CA ASN A 179 -10.89 -13.49 -5.88
C ASN A 179 -11.00 -14.05 -7.31
N GLY A 180 -10.67 -15.33 -7.49
CA GLY A 180 -10.66 -15.98 -8.80
C GLY A 180 -12.02 -16.01 -9.50
N ILE A 181 -13.13 -15.99 -8.75
CA ILE A 181 -14.50 -15.89 -9.30
C ILE A 181 -14.72 -14.51 -9.94
N ALA A 182 -14.24 -13.45 -9.29
CA ALA A 182 -14.39 -12.07 -9.75
C ALA A 182 -13.52 -11.75 -10.98
N LEU A 183 -12.52 -12.59 -11.28
CA LEU A 183 -11.73 -12.47 -12.51
C LEU A 183 -12.53 -12.79 -13.77
N HIS A 184 -13.63 -13.55 -13.63
CA HIS A 184 -14.47 -13.98 -14.75
C HIS A 184 -13.69 -14.66 -15.88
N ASN A 185 -12.60 -15.35 -15.56
CA ASN A 185 -11.78 -16.03 -16.56
C ASN A 185 -12.52 -17.28 -17.08
N PRO A 186 -12.88 -17.34 -18.37
CA PRO A 186 -13.63 -18.46 -18.93
C PRO A 186 -12.81 -19.75 -19.02
N ASN A 187 -11.51 -19.70 -18.75
CA ASN A 187 -10.65 -20.87 -18.72
C ASN A 187 -10.67 -21.60 -17.36
N PHE A 188 -11.30 -21.03 -16.34
CA PHE A 188 -11.46 -21.68 -15.06
C PHE A 188 -12.66 -22.63 -15.06
N THR A 189 -12.49 -23.77 -14.39
CA THR A 189 -13.59 -24.70 -14.10
C THR A 189 -14.50 -24.08 -13.04
N ASN A 190 -15.82 -24.28 -13.16
CA ASN A 190 -16.83 -23.82 -12.21
C ASN A 190 -16.82 -22.30 -11.92
N GLY A 191 -16.24 -21.48 -12.81
CA GLY A 191 -16.20 -20.02 -12.69
C GLY A 191 -15.01 -19.45 -11.92
N GLY A 192 -14.10 -20.29 -11.40
CA GLY A 192 -12.89 -19.85 -10.69
C GLY A 192 -12.90 -20.17 -9.19
N PRO A 193 -11.71 -20.25 -8.56
CA PRO A 193 -11.60 -20.46 -7.12
C PRO A 193 -11.90 -19.17 -6.34
N GLU A 194 -12.31 -19.28 -5.07
CA GLU A 194 -12.54 -18.11 -4.21
C GLU A 194 -11.23 -17.37 -3.85
N ARG A 195 -10.13 -18.11 -3.77
CA ARG A 195 -8.77 -17.64 -3.50
C ARG A 195 -7.91 -17.99 -4.70
N HIS A 196 -7.08 -17.06 -5.11
CA HIS A 196 -6.23 -17.19 -6.29
C HIS A 196 -5.05 -16.23 -6.18
N ALA A 197 -3.95 -16.55 -6.86
CA ALA A 197 -2.82 -15.66 -7.03
C ALA A 197 -2.35 -15.67 -8.49
N LEU A 198 -1.88 -14.51 -8.97
CA LEU A 198 -1.32 -14.38 -10.31
C LEU A 198 -0.26 -13.29 -10.41
N VAL A 199 0.43 -13.24 -11.54
CA VAL A 199 1.48 -12.25 -11.82
C VAL A 199 1.02 -11.25 -12.87
N ILE A 200 1.19 -9.96 -12.60
CA ILE A 200 0.99 -8.87 -13.56
C ILE A 200 2.34 -8.52 -14.17
N THR A 201 2.43 -8.70 -15.49
CA THR A 201 3.68 -8.60 -16.26
C THR A 201 3.72 -7.33 -17.12
N GLY A 202 2.61 -6.60 -17.22
CA GLY A 202 2.56 -5.39 -18.02
C GLY A 202 1.19 -4.71 -18.05
N TYR A 203 1.10 -3.63 -18.82
CA TYR A 203 -0.13 -2.87 -19.05
C TYR A 203 -0.13 -2.21 -20.44
N ASN A 204 -1.32 -1.86 -20.91
CA ASN A 204 -1.52 -1.03 -22.11
C ASN A 204 -2.66 -0.04 -21.85
N ASP A 205 -2.33 1.26 -21.80
CA ASP A 205 -3.27 2.33 -21.46
C ASP A 205 -4.32 2.54 -22.55
N ALA A 206 -3.90 2.42 -23.82
CA ALA A 206 -4.79 2.61 -24.97
C ALA A 206 -5.93 1.58 -24.99
N LYS A 207 -5.73 0.41 -24.39
CA LYS A 207 -6.73 -0.65 -24.21
C LYS A 207 -7.28 -0.73 -22.79
N SER A 208 -6.73 0.03 -21.84
CA SER A 208 -7.09 0.02 -20.43
C SER A 208 -7.02 -1.35 -19.77
N HIS A 209 -6.00 -2.15 -20.11
CA HIS A 209 -5.87 -3.54 -19.68
C HIS A 209 -4.49 -3.83 -19.07
N PHE A 210 -4.46 -4.78 -18.14
CA PHE A 210 -3.25 -5.43 -17.63
C PHE A 210 -2.93 -6.69 -18.45
N ILE A 211 -1.64 -7.00 -18.53
CA ILE A 211 -1.10 -8.26 -19.08
C ILE A 211 -0.64 -9.09 -17.89
N THR A 212 -1.04 -10.36 -17.84
CA THR A 212 -0.82 -11.23 -16.69
C THR A 212 -0.29 -12.59 -17.09
N ASN A 213 0.37 -13.27 -16.17
CA ASN A 213 0.56 -14.71 -16.19
C ASN A 213 -0.29 -15.30 -15.07
N ASP A 214 -1.35 -16.01 -15.47
CA ASP A 214 -2.32 -16.61 -14.56
C ASP A 214 -2.04 -18.12 -14.39
N PRO A 215 -1.55 -18.59 -13.23
CA PRO A 215 -1.14 -19.98 -13.06
C PRO A 215 -2.33 -20.95 -12.99
N GLY A 216 -3.56 -20.47 -12.77
CA GLY A 216 -4.77 -21.29 -12.59
C GLY A 216 -5.29 -21.95 -13.85
N THR A 217 -4.60 -21.76 -14.98
CA THR A 217 -4.97 -22.36 -16.25
C THR A 217 -3.80 -22.45 -17.21
N ARG A 218 -3.77 -23.49 -18.06
CA ARG A 218 -2.78 -23.63 -19.14
C ARG A 218 -2.80 -22.49 -20.17
N ASN A 219 -3.90 -21.71 -20.21
CA ASN A 219 -4.09 -20.57 -21.12
C ASN A 219 -3.75 -19.23 -20.45
N GLY A 220 -3.07 -19.24 -19.31
CA GLY A 220 -2.87 -18.05 -18.50
C GLY A 220 -1.68 -17.19 -18.89
N LYS A 221 -0.82 -17.65 -19.81
CA LYS A 221 0.32 -16.88 -20.30
C LYS A 221 -0.13 -15.65 -21.06
N ASP A 222 0.40 -14.49 -20.67
CA ASP A 222 0.09 -13.19 -21.26
C ASP A 222 -1.42 -12.92 -21.34
N TYR A 223 -2.19 -13.48 -20.40
CA TYR A 223 -3.64 -13.34 -20.34
C TYR A 223 -4.02 -11.89 -20.01
N ILE A 224 -5.08 -11.40 -20.65
CA ILE A 224 -5.46 -10.00 -20.60
C ILE A 224 -6.70 -9.83 -19.71
N TYR A 225 -6.56 -9.00 -18.68
CA TYR A 225 -7.68 -8.54 -17.87
C TYR A 225 -7.86 -7.03 -18.03
N SER A 226 -9.11 -6.55 -17.98
CA SER A 226 -9.32 -5.12 -17.90
C SER A 226 -8.80 -4.56 -16.58
N TYR A 227 -8.41 -3.27 -16.56
CA TYR A 227 -7.98 -2.62 -15.31
C TYR A 227 -9.02 -2.78 -14.21
N THR A 228 -10.29 -2.52 -14.53
CA THR A 228 -11.39 -2.64 -13.59
C THR A 228 -11.57 -4.08 -13.12
N THR A 229 -11.69 -5.05 -14.03
CA THR A 229 -11.89 -6.46 -13.67
C THR A 229 -10.78 -6.97 -12.76
N LEU A 230 -9.52 -6.72 -13.12
CA LEU A 230 -8.41 -7.20 -12.31
C LEU A 230 -8.35 -6.48 -10.95
N PHE A 231 -8.44 -5.16 -10.94
CA PHE A 231 -8.29 -4.37 -9.73
C PHE A 231 -9.42 -4.62 -8.73
N GLU A 232 -10.66 -4.79 -9.19
CA GLU A 232 -11.79 -5.15 -8.35
C GLU A 232 -11.64 -6.56 -7.76
N ALA A 233 -11.11 -7.50 -8.54
CA ALA A 233 -10.85 -8.87 -8.08
C ALA A 233 -9.72 -8.97 -7.05
N ILE A 234 -8.78 -8.02 -6.98
CA ILE A 234 -7.70 -8.05 -5.98
C ILE A 234 -8.31 -8.03 -4.58
N ARG A 235 -7.93 -9.02 -3.78
CA ARG A 235 -8.35 -9.19 -2.40
C ARG A 235 -7.39 -10.14 -1.70
N ASP A 236 -6.78 -9.66 -0.62
CA ASP A 236 -6.01 -10.49 0.30
C ASP A 236 -6.94 -11.40 1.13
N TYR A 237 -6.44 -12.55 1.55
CA TYR A 237 -7.17 -13.56 2.30
C TYR A 237 -6.30 -14.14 3.42
N PRO A 238 -6.89 -14.62 4.52
CA PRO A 238 -6.12 -15.22 5.60
C PRO A 238 -5.49 -16.54 5.13
N SER A 239 -4.27 -16.79 5.57
CA SER A 239 -3.59 -18.05 5.30
C SER A 239 -4.22 -19.21 6.04
N GLY A 240 -4.04 -20.42 5.51
CA GLY A 240 -4.59 -21.66 6.05
C GLY A 240 -5.93 -22.05 5.42
N HIS A 241 -6.21 -23.36 5.46
CA HIS A 241 -7.25 -23.95 4.61
C HIS A 241 -8.65 -23.37 4.85
N LYS A 242 -9.15 -22.61 3.87
CA LYS A 242 -10.52 -22.05 3.86
C LYS A 242 -10.87 -21.23 5.10
N ASN A 243 -9.88 -20.55 5.67
CA ASN A 243 -10.14 -19.61 6.76
C ASN A 243 -11.07 -18.47 6.28
N PRO A 244 -12.02 -18.03 7.13
CA PRO A 244 -13.06 -17.10 6.70
C PRO A 244 -12.48 -15.76 6.25
N ILE A 245 -12.89 -15.30 5.06
CA ILE A 245 -12.49 -14.00 4.52
C ILE A 245 -13.39 -12.94 5.13
N LEU A 246 -12.84 -12.11 6.03
CA LEU A 246 -13.60 -11.10 6.78
C LEU A 246 -13.44 -9.69 6.20
N THR A 247 -12.51 -9.49 5.28
CA THR A 247 -12.16 -8.17 4.72
C THR A 247 -11.86 -8.27 3.24
N GLU A 248 -12.07 -7.17 2.51
CA GLU A 248 -11.73 -7.07 1.08
C GLU A 248 -10.51 -6.18 0.82
N ARG A 249 -9.49 -6.28 1.69
CA ARG A 249 -8.31 -5.43 1.61
C ARG A 249 -7.46 -5.81 0.41
N LYS A 250 -6.99 -4.82 -0.36
CA LYS A 250 -6.14 -5.05 -1.53
C LYS A 250 -4.68 -5.13 -1.12
N ALA A 251 -3.98 -6.13 -1.64
CA ALA A 251 -2.55 -6.33 -1.42
C ALA A 251 -1.86 -6.62 -2.75
N MET A 252 -0.61 -6.20 -2.86
CA MET A 252 0.27 -6.56 -3.97
C MET A 252 1.70 -6.73 -3.46
N ILE A 253 2.41 -7.67 -4.05
CA ILE A 253 3.83 -7.90 -3.82
C ILE A 253 4.55 -7.40 -5.06
N VAL A 254 5.24 -6.28 -4.92
CA VAL A 254 6.13 -5.76 -5.96
C VAL A 254 7.41 -6.57 -5.92
N VAL A 255 7.79 -7.16 -7.05
CA VAL A 255 9.07 -7.86 -7.22
C VAL A 255 9.96 -7.01 -8.11
N LYS A 256 11.12 -6.63 -7.58
CA LYS A 256 12.14 -5.82 -8.27
C LYS A 256 13.14 -6.79 -8.90
N PRO A 257 13.79 -6.46 -10.03
CA PRO A 257 14.78 -7.35 -10.63
C PRO A 257 16.07 -7.38 -9.78
N GLN A 258 16.88 -8.44 -9.92
CA GLN A 258 18.21 -8.45 -9.31
C GLN A 258 19.11 -7.40 -9.98
N SER A 259 19.74 -6.55 -9.17
CA SER A 259 20.70 -5.52 -9.61
C SER A 259 22.02 -6.11 -10.10
#